data_AF-A0A1G8DT14-F1
#
_entry.id   AF-A0A1G8DT14-F1
#
_cell.length_a   1.000
_cell.length_b   1.000
_cell.length_c   1.000
_cell.angle_alpha   90.00
_cell.angle_beta   90.00
_cell.angle_gamma   90.00
#
_symmetry.space_group_name_H-M   'P 1'
#
loop_
_entity.id
_entity.type
_entity.pdbx_description
1 polymer ?
#
loop_
_entity_poly.entity_id
_entity_poly.type
_entity_poly.pdbx_seq_one_letter_code
_entity_poly.pdbx_strand_id
1 'polypeptide(L)'
;MNDLKKALFSQEGLDKETLFEAKLNAIELKYENWFSNREDIISGKKPDRLHNYWITYQSGNNLSFKIKDELPVEIRNECLQAFADIYQKD
;
A
#
# COMPACT_ATOMS: atom_id res chain seq x y z
N MET A 1 15.41 -10.13 -5.59
CA MET A 1 14.45 -9.03 -5.89
C MET A 1 14.81 -7.71 -5.19
N ASN A 2 15.98 -7.58 -4.52
CA ASN A 2 16.37 -6.38 -3.77
C ASN A 2 17.33 -5.44 -4.53
N ASP A 3 18.07 -5.95 -5.51
CA ASP A 3 19.14 -5.17 -6.17
C ASP A 3 18.63 -4.12 -7.16
N LEU A 4 17.49 -4.36 -7.81
CA LEU A 4 16.86 -3.39 -8.72
C LEU A 4 16.21 -2.22 -7.98
N LYS A 5 15.58 -2.46 -6.82
CA LYS A 5 15.01 -1.40 -5.98
C LYS A 5 16.11 -0.50 -5.39
N LYS A 6 17.24 -1.09 -4.97
CA LYS A 6 18.40 -0.34 -4.46
C LYS A 6 19.05 0.60 -5.48
N ALA A 7 18.95 0.28 -6.77
CA ALA A 7 19.50 1.11 -7.84
C ALA A 7 18.58 2.29 -8.22
N LEU A 8 17.28 2.18 -7.92
CA LEU A 8 16.26 3.18 -8.27
C LEU A 8 15.92 4.13 -7.11
N PHE A 9 16.15 3.70 -5.86
CA PHE A 9 15.83 4.47 -4.67
C PHE A 9 17.07 4.80 -3.84
N SER A 10 17.21 6.07 -3.43
CA SER A 10 18.12 6.45 -2.35
C SER A 10 17.80 5.67 -1.08
N GLN A 11 18.76 5.54 -0.17
CA GLN A 11 18.59 4.81 1.10
C GLN A 11 17.35 5.30 1.87
N GLU A 12 17.13 6.62 1.94
CA GLU A 12 15.92 7.24 2.51
C GLU A 12 14.61 6.81 1.82
N GLY A 13 14.64 6.56 0.50
CA GLY A 13 13.48 6.08 -0.25
C GLY A 13 13.12 4.63 0.10
N LEU A 14 14.12 3.78 0.35
CA LEU A 14 13.93 2.40 0.81
C LEU A 14 13.38 2.36 2.23
N ASP A 15 13.85 3.25 3.12
CA ASP A 15 13.32 3.37 4.48
C ASP A 15 11.85 3.81 4.47
N LYS A 16 11.50 4.81 3.65
CA LYS A 16 10.10 5.25 3.48
C LYS A 16 9.20 4.16 2.88
N GLU A 17 9.68 3.42 1.87
CA GLU A 17 8.94 2.30 1.29
C GLU A 17 8.66 1.21 2.34
N THR A 18 9.68 0.84 3.12
CA THR A 18 9.54 -0.16 4.19
C THR A 18 8.55 0.29 5.26
N LEU A 19 8.60 1.57 5.66
CA LEU A 19 7.65 2.15 6.62
C LEU A 19 6.23 2.15 6.05
N PHE A 20 6.07 2.43 4.76
CA PHE A 20 4.77 2.48 4.11
C PHE A 20 4.17 1.07 3.98
N GLU A 21 4.95 0.09 3.56
CA GLU A 21 4.53 -1.31 3.55
C GLU A 21 4.14 -1.80 4.96
N ALA A 22 4.89 -1.41 5.99
CA ALA A 22 4.55 -1.74 7.38
C ALA A 22 3.21 -1.12 7.82
N LYS A 23 2.94 0.14 7.44
CA LYS A 23 1.65 0.80 7.72
C LYS A 23 0.50 0.13 6.99
N LEU A 24 0.67 -0.23 5.72
CA LEU A 24 -0.34 -0.94 4.95
C LEU A 24 -0.64 -2.31 5.56
N ASN A 25 0.38 -3.06 5.99
CA ASN A 25 0.19 -4.33 6.69
C ASN A 25 -0.59 -4.15 8.01
N ALA A 26 -0.32 -3.07 8.77
CA ALA A 26 -1.07 -2.78 9.98
C ALA A 26 -2.56 -2.47 9.69
N ILE A 27 -2.84 -1.77 8.59
CA ILE A 27 -4.21 -1.52 8.12
C ILE A 27 -4.88 -2.83 7.69
N GLU A 28 -4.18 -3.68 6.93
CA GLU A 28 -4.72 -5.00 6.52
C GLU A 28 -5.09 -5.85 7.75
N LEU A 29 -4.22 -5.91 8.75
CA LEU A 29 -4.48 -6.63 10.01
C LEU A 29 -5.66 -6.02 10.78
N LYS A 30 -5.74 -4.69 10.87
CA LYS A 30 -6.87 -3.99 11.52
C LYS A 30 -8.22 -4.36 10.90
N TYR A 31 -8.24 -4.58 9.58
CA TYR A 31 -9.43 -4.97 8.82
C TYR A 31 -9.41 -6.45 8.40
N GLU A 32 -8.66 -7.31 9.09
CA GLU A 32 -8.49 -8.72 8.70
C GLU A 32 -9.82 -9.45 8.53
N ASN A 33 -10.80 -9.13 9.38
CA ASN A 33 -12.12 -9.74 9.34
C ASN A 33 -12.87 -9.36 8.06
N TRP A 34 -12.70 -8.13 7.56
CA TRP A 34 -13.31 -7.70 6.30
C TRP A 34 -12.68 -8.44 5.11
N PHE A 35 -11.35 -8.50 5.07
CA PHE A 35 -10.59 -9.18 4.03
C PHE A 35 -10.81 -10.70 4.02
N SER A 36 -10.90 -11.32 5.20
CA SER A 36 -11.11 -12.77 5.36
C SER A 36 -12.48 -13.23 4.88
N ASN A 37 -13.48 -12.34 4.92
CA ASN A 37 -14.83 -12.66 4.47
C ASN A 37 -15.06 -12.43 2.98
N ARG A 38 -14.13 -11.76 2.28
CA ARG A 38 -14.21 -11.49 0.84
C ARG A 38 -13.38 -12.46 0.01
N GLU A 39 -13.86 -12.68 -1.21
CA GLU A 39 -13.09 -13.32 -2.25
C GLU A 39 -12.14 -12.31 -2.88
N ASP A 40 -10.91 -12.76 -3.09
CA ASP A 40 -9.86 -12.01 -3.77
C ASP A 40 -10.31 -11.58 -5.17
N ILE A 41 -10.23 -10.28 -5.45
CA ILE A 41 -10.73 -9.71 -6.71
C ILE A 41 -9.95 -10.18 -7.96
N ILE A 42 -8.77 -10.78 -7.78
CA ILE A 42 -7.90 -11.24 -8.87
C ILE A 42 -8.09 -12.74 -9.10
N SER A 43 -8.06 -13.54 -8.03
CA SER A 43 -8.01 -14.99 -8.04
C SER A 43 -9.35 -15.66 -7.71
N GLY A 44 -10.33 -14.92 -7.18
CA GLY A 44 -11.61 -15.44 -6.73
C GLY A 44 -11.51 -16.37 -5.51
N LYS A 45 -10.40 -16.35 -4.77
CA LYS A 45 -10.16 -17.21 -3.60
C LYS A 45 -10.16 -16.40 -2.32
N LYS A 46 -10.56 -16.99 -1.19
CA LYS A 46 -10.43 -16.36 0.12
C LYS A 46 -9.06 -16.70 0.76
N PRO A 47 -8.51 -15.82 1.62
CA PRO A 47 -8.97 -14.46 1.90
C PRO A 47 -8.48 -13.47 0.83
N ASP A 48 -9.22 -12.38 0.65
CA ASP A 48 -8.75 -11.22 -0.10
C ASP A 48 -7.64 -10.49 0.67
N ARG A 49 -6.91 -9.59 0.01
CA ARG A 49 -5.77 -8.87 0.60
C ARG A 49 -5.68 -7.43 0.11
N LEU A 50 -5.16 -6.54 0.96
CA LEU A 50 -5.04 -5.11 0.70
C LEU A 50 -4.15 -4.83 -0.52
N HIS A 51 -3.09 -5.62 -0.73
CA HIS A 51 -2.17 -5.46 -1.88
C HIS A 51 -2.83 -5.52 -3.26
N ASN A 52 -4.03 -6.10 -3.38
CA ASN A 52 -4.76 -6.16 -4.65
C ASN A 52 -5.44 -4.84 -5.04
N TYR A 53 -5.56 -3.93 -4.07
CA TYR A 53 -6.35 -2.73 -4.18
C TYR A 53 -5.53 -1.46 -4.35
N TRP A 54 -4.20 -1.53 -4.28
CA TRP A 54 -3.37 -0.34 -4.42
C TRP A 54 -2.19 -0.57 -5.35
N ILE A 55 -1.70 0.53 -5.89
CA ILE A 55 -0.47 0.55 -6.68
C ILE A 55 0.27 1.85 -6.38
N THR A 56 1.56 1.71 -6.15
CA THR A 56 2.50 2.82 -6.17
C THR A 56 3.21 2.84 -7.52
N TYR A 57 3.41 4.03 -8.07
CA TYR A 57 4.26 4.19 -9.23
C TYR A 57 5.04 5.49 -9.10
N GLN A 58 6.30 5.43 -9.51
CA GLN A 58 7.19 6.57 -9.51
C GLN A 58 7.24 7.15 -10.93
N SER A 59 7.01 8.45 -11.05
CA SER A 59 7.18 9.19 -12.29
C SER A 59 8.14 10.35 -12.05
N GLY A 60 9.39 10.17 -12.46
CA GLY A 60 10.49 11.08 -12.13
C GLY A 60 10.73 11.14 -10.62
N ASN A 61 10.64 12.35 -10.05
CA ASN A 61 10.76 12.59 -8.60
C ASN A 61 9.44 12.46 -7.84
N ASN A 62 8.31 12.23 -8.52
CA ASN A 62 7.01 12.14 -7.89
C ASN A 62 6.63 10.68 -7.66
N LEU A 63 6.42 10.31 -6.39
CA LEU A 63 5.77 9.06 -6.04
C LEU A 63 4.25 9.28 -6.01
N SER A 64 3.53 8.49 -6.79
CA SER A 64 2.07 8.50 -6.81
C SER A 64 1.52 7.22 -6.20
N PHE A 65 0.48 7.37 -5.38
CA PHE A 65 -0.27 6.27 -4.81
C PHE A 65 -1.70 6.29 -5.33
N LYS A 66 -2.16 5.15 -5.84
CA LYS A 66 -3.55 4.94 -6.26
C LYS A 66 -4.13 3.76 -5.50
N ILE A 67 -5.38 3.92 -5.11
CA ILE A 67 -6.17 2.89 -4.44
C ILE A 67 -7.50 2.72 -5.17
N LYS A 68 -7.97 1.48 -5.29
CA LYS A 68 -9.21 1.13 -6.00
C LYS A 68 -10.43 1.51 -5.16
N ASP A 69 -11.50 1.95 -5.83
CA ASP A 69 -12.77 2.33 -5.21
C ASP A 69 -13.53 1.17 -4.55
N GLU A 70 -13.16 -0.08 -4.85
CA GLU A 70 -13.78 -1.28 -4.27
C GLU A 70 -13.51 -1.44 -2.76
N LEU A 71 -12.46 -0.80 -2.24
CA LEU A 71 -12.21 -0.74 -0.80
C LEU A 71 -13.19 0.21 -0.11
N PRO A 72 -13.66 -0.09 1.12
CA PRO A 72 -14.44 0.83 1.93
C PRO A 72 -13.72 2.17 2.12
N VAL A 73 -14.48 3.26 2.14
CA VAL A 73 -13.94 4.62 2.27
C VAL A 73 -13.02 4.79 3.49
N GLU A 74 -13.32 4.10 4.59
CA GLU A 74 -12.52 4.10 5.81
C GLU A 74 -11.11 3.52 5.57
N ILE A 75 -11.03 2.34 4.96
CA ILE A 75 -9.76 1.68 4.63
C ILE A 75 -8.98 2.53 3.62
N ARG A 76 -9.67 3.10 2.61
CA ARG A 76 -9.03 3.97 1.63
C ARG A 76 -8.43 5.21 2.27
N ASN A 77 -9.17 5.87 3.16
CA ASN A 77 -8.70 7.07 3.84
C ASN A 77 -7.49 6.78 4.72
N GLU A 78 -7.47 5.66 5.45
CA GLU A 78 -6.29 5.30 6.25
C GLU A 78 -5.06 5.00 5.37
N CYS A 79 -5.24 4.32 4.23
CA CYS A 79 -4.14 4.11 3.28
C CYS A 79 -3.61 5.43 2.70
N LEU A 80 -4.50 6.36 2.32
CA LEU A 80 -4.13 7.68 1.82
C LEU A 80 -3.41 8.52 2.89
N GLN A 81 -3.89 8.46 4.13
CA GLN A 81 -3.22 9.12 5.26
C GLN A 81 -1.85 8.52 5.54
N ALA A 82 -1.71 7.20 5.50
CA ALA A 82 -0.41 6.53 5.66
C ALA A 82 0.59 6.98 4.58
N PHE A 83 0.13 7.13 3.34
CA PHE A 83 0.95 7.63 2.25
C PHE A 83 1.38 9.09 2.48
N ALA A 84 0.45 9.95 2.87
CA ALA A 84 0.74 11.36 3.16
C ALA A 84 1.70 11.51 4.36
N ASP A 85 1.54 10.73 5.43
CA ASP A 85 2.38 10.80 6.62
C ASP A 85 3.85 10.43 6.36
N ILE A 86 4.11 9.59 5.35
CA ILE A 86 5.47 9.11 5.04
C ILE A 86 6.12 9.93 3.93
N TYR A 87 5.34 10.31 2.92
CA TYR A 87 5.88 10.93 1.70
C TYR A 87 5.56 12.42 1.56
N GLN A 88 4.58 12.95 2.29
CA GLN A 88 4.20 14.37 2.25
C GLN A 88 4.49 15.11 3.56
N LYS A 89 4.99 14.40 4.57
CA LYS A 89 5.46 15.00 5.82
C LYS A 89 6.91 15.42 5.62
N ASP A 90 7.08 16.71 5.35
CA ASP A 90 8.36 17.44 5.29
C ASP A 90 8.83 17.79 6.71
#